data_AF-A0A6P1MDE5-F1
#
_entry.id   AF-A0A6P1MDE5-F1
#
_cell.length_a   1.000
_cell.length_b   1.000
_cell.length_c   1.000
_cell.angle_alpha   90.00
_cell.angle_beta   90.00
_cell.angle_gamma   90.00
#
_symmetry.space_group_name_H-M   'P 1'
#
loop_
_entity.id
_entity.type
_entity.pdbx_description
1 polymer ?
#
loop_
_entity_poly.entity_id
_entity_poly.type
_entity_poly.pdbx_seq_one_letter_code
_entity_poly.pdbx_strand_id
1 'polypeptide(L)'
;MVEHKKVALRFSLNSDFTRQIVQGIIAYTRKHGPWDIQTRSEEPISFSTWADLKHWKGDGIIAPAYRKEHLRVLASKGIPVVTTSRPSLEYSFPSVTFDDRAIGKMAAEHLLEHDLDRFAFIGPKEWDYSQRRCEAFVEELAGHDALCTKCWIRPAANTRQLDEEWIESNHYIEAVKQLVPPVGVFASSDRVGYGILRACRRLKLRVPEDICLISVDNDEILCNLATPNLSSIALSGEQLGYQAAKILAALMAGRTPKETHVVIPPVGVVLRNSSDFLTVDDPYVADALRYIRNHSGRFIDVSDVMSIMPISRRSLERRFQEVVGHGVYKEISRCHVERAKELLENTDWPVSRIARESGFNSTNRFEDTFRKETDLSATGYRKKATARARRKKK
;
A
#
# COMPACT_ATOMS: atom_id res chain seq x y z
N MET A 1 -16.30 27.05 -32.44
CA MET A 1 -16.16 25.80 -31.66
C MET A 1 -15.06 26.03 -30.65
N VAL A 2 -15.27 25.70 -29.37
CA VAL A 2 -14.20 25.79 -28.37
C VAL A 2 -13.25 24.62 -28.64
N GLU A 3 -12.01 24.90 -29.02
CA GLU A 3 -11.02 23.87 -29.29
C GLU A 3 -10.51 23.31 -27.95
N HIS A 4 -10.81 22.04 -27.68
CA HIS A 4 -10.37 21.36 -26.47
C HIS A 4 -8.90 20.95 -26.59
N LYS A 5 -8.12 21.22 -25.53
CA LYS A 5 -6.73 20.76 -25.44
C LYS A 5 -6.67 19.24 -25.39
N LYS A 6 -5.93 18.63 -26.31
CA LYS A 6 -5.72 17.17 -26.40
C LYS A 6 -4.54 16.77 -25.53
N VAL A 7 -4.79 15.97 -24.50
CA VAL A 7 -3.78 15.56 -23.53
C VAL A 7 -3.66 14.04 -23.49
N ALA A 8 -2.43 13.54 -23.69
CA ALA A 8 -2.14 12.12 -23.56
C ALA A 8 -1.72 11.78 -22.12
N LEU A 9 -2.36 10.75 -21.55
CA LEU A 9 -2.00 10.16 -20.28
C LEU A 9 -1.35 8.79 -20.49
N ARG A 10 -0.09 8.64 -20.10
CA ARG A 10 0.69 7.40 -20.30
C ARG A 10 0.74 6.52 -19.06
N PHE A 11 -0.40 6.40 -18.37
CA PHE A 11 -0.59 5.48 -17.26
C PHE A 11 -1.30 4.21 -17.73
N SER A 12 -0.98 3.07 -17.10
CA SER A 12 -1.88 1.92 -17.11
C SER A 12 -3.01 2.18 -16.12
N LEU A 13 -4.27 1.83 -16.42
CA LEU A 13 -5.38 1.98 -15.48
C LEU A 13 -5.56 0.74 -14.57
N ASN A 14 -4.58 -0.15 -14.53
CA ASN A 14 -4.68 -1.45 -13.86
C ASN A 14 -4.48 -1.40 -12.34
N SER A 15 -3.84 -0.37 -11.78
CA SER A 15 -3.63 -0.24 -10.33
C SER A 15 -4.47 0.89 -9.71
N ASP A 16 -4.80 0.76 -8.43
CA ASP A 16 -5.52 1.82 -7.70
C ASP A 16 -4.72 3.12 -7.69
N PHE A 17 -3.41 3.01 -7.54
CA PHE A 17 -2.50 4.15 -7.54
C PHE A 17 -2.61 5.01 -8.81
N THR A 18 -2.57 4.40 -10.01
CA THR A 18 -2.66 5.18 -11.26
C THR A 18 -4.07 5.73 -11.48
N ARG A 19 -5.11 5.03 -11.01
CA ARG A 19 -6.49 5.53 -11.01
C ARG A 19 -6.62 6.78 -10.14
N GLN A 20 -5.99 6.83 -8.97
CA GLN A 20 -5.96 8.03 -8.12
C GLN A 20 -5.28 9.22 -8.83
N ILE A 21 -4.18 9.00 -9.57
CA ILE A 21 -3.56 10.06 -10.38
C ILE A 21 -4.54 10.61 -11.39
N VAL A 22 -5.27 9.75 -12.11
CA VAL A 22 -6.29 10.16 -13.08
C VAL A 22 -7.43 10.92 -12.40
N GLN A 23 -7.87 10.50 -11.21
CA GLN A 23 -8.87 11.24 -10.44
C GLN A 23 -8.40 12.66 -10.09
N GLY A 24 -7.13 12.82 -9.70
CA GLY A 24 -6.51 14.13 -9.49
C GLY A 24 -6.51 15.03 -10.73
N ILE A 25 -6.18 14.46 -11.88
CA ILE A 25 -6.21 15.16 -13.18
C ILE A 25 -7.65 15.59 -13.50
N ILE A 26 -8.63 14.70 -13.35
CA ILE A 26 -10.05 14.99 -13.55
C ILE A 26 -10.52 16.11 -12.61
N ALA A 27 -10.10 16.08 -11.34
CA ALA A 27 -10.45 17.11 -10.36
C ALA A 27 -9.93 18.50 -10.78
N TYR A 28 -8.76 18.55 -11.43
CA TYR A 28 -8.22 19.79 -12.00
C TYR A 28 -9.02 20.24 -13.23
N THR A 29 -9.22 19.38 -14.22
CA THR A 29 -9.85 19.74 -15.51
C THR A 29 -11.32 20.14 -15.35
N ARG A 30 -12.05 19.54 -14.40
CA ARG A 30 -13.42 19.96 -14.05
C ARG A 30 -13.53 21.43 -13.64
N LYS A 31 -12.48 22.01 -13.05
CA LYS A 31 -12.45 23.42 -12.62
C LYS A 31 -11.90 24.38 -13.67
N HIS A 32 -11.04 23.90 -14.56
CA HIS A 32 -10.21 24.75 -15.43
C HIS A 32 -10.49 24.58 -16.93
N GLY A 33 -11.52 23.82 -17.28
CA GLY A 33 -11.97 23.61 -18.65
C GLY A 33 -11.63 22.19 -19.13
N PRO A 34 -12.54 21.54 -19.86
CA PRO A 34 -12.37 20.15 -20.24
C PRO A 34 -11.23 20.01 -21.25
N TRP A 35 -10.35 19.05 -20.97
CA TRP A 35 -9.37 18.52 -21.90
C TRP A 35 -9.95 17.29 -22.57
N ASP A 36 -9.57 17.08 -23.82
CA ASP A 36 -9.76 15.81 -24.51
C ASP A 36 -8.63 14.86 -24.04
N ILE A 37 -8.98 13.97 -23.12
CA ILE A 37 -8.02 13.08 -22.45
C ILE A 37 -7.95 11.75 -23.20
N GLN A 38 -6.76 11.45 -23.74
CA GLN A 38 -6.47 10.14 -24.31
C GLN A 38 -5.63 9.32 -23.34
N THR A 39 -6.24 8.28 -22.76
CA THR A 39 -5.52 7.24 -22.03
C THR A 39 -5.01 6.17 -23.00
N ARG A 40 -4.12 5.30 -22.52
CA ARG A 40 -3.71 4.11 -23.27
C ARG A 40 -4.94 3.30 -23.69
N SER A 41 -5.02 2.90 -24.97
CA SER A 41 -5.93 1.87 -25.46
C SER A 41 -5.43 0.50 -25.01
N GLU A 42 -6.28 -0.32 -24.42
CA GLU A 42 -5.99 -1.70 -23.98
C GLU A 42 -6.09 -2.71 -25.14
N GLU A 43 -5.68 -2.37 -26.35
CA GLU A 43 -5.62 -3.37 -27.41
C GLU A 43 -4.45 -4.35 -27.20
N PRO A 44 -4.67 -5.66 -27.36
CA PRO A 44 -3.67 -6.70 -27.14
C PRO A 44 -2.80 -6.86 -28.39
N ILE A 45 -2.04 -5.82 -28.77
CA ILE A 45 -1.00 -5.99 -29.80
C ILE A 45 0.29 -5.35 -29.32
N SER A 46 1.28 -6.21 -29.15
CA SER A 46 2.68 -5.94 -28.87
C SER A 46 3.23 -4.73 -29.66
N PHE A 47 3.14 -3.54 -29.09
CA PHE A 47 3.95 -2.39 -29.46
C PHE A 47 4.35 -1.66 -28.17
N SER A 48 5.64 -1.34 -28.06
CA SER A 48 6.18 -0.55 -26.95
C SER A 48 5.28 0.65 -26.68
N THR A 49 4.92 0.89 -25.42
CA THR A 49 4.05 1.94 -24.84
C THR A 49 4.33 3.39 -25.27
N TRP A 50 5.34 3.58 -26.12
CA TRP A 50 5.91 4.85 -26.57
C TRP A 50 5.94 4.97 -28.10
N ALA A 51 5.68 3.89 -28.85
CA ALA A 51 5.73 3.91 -30.31
C ALA A 51 4.54 4.67 -30.92
N ASP A 52 3.34 4.46 -30.38
CA ASP A 52 2.13 5.19 -30.74
C ASP A 52 2.27 6.69 -30.45
N LEU A 53 2.98 7.03 -29.37
CA LEU A 53 3.27 8.40 -29.02
C LEU A 53 4.15 9.10 -30.08
N LYS A 54 4.96 8.39 -30.88
CA LYS A 54 5.81 9.01 -31.93
C LYS A 54 4.99 9.76 -32.98
N HIS A 55 3.85 9.24 -33.40
CA HIS A 55 2.98 9.85 -34.41
C HIS A 55 1.79 10.62 -33.82
N TRP A 56 1.59 10.52 -32.50
CA TRP A 56 0.53 11.23 -31.81
C TRP A 56 0.71 12.76 -31.88
N LYS A 57 -0.40 13.46 -32.14
CA LYS A 57 -0.52 14.92 -32.18
C LYS A 57 -1.50 15.40 -31.12
N GLY A 58 -1.06 16.29 -30.24
CA GLY A 58 -1.88 16.93 -29.22
C GLY A 58 -1.12 18.04 -28.53
N ASP A 59 -1.69 18.57 -27.45
CA ASP A 59 -1.23 19.78 -26.77
C ASP A 59 -0.33 19.49 -25.56
N GLY A 60 -0.46 18.32 -24.93
CA GLY A 60 0.31 18.02 -23.73
C GLY A 60 0.36 16.54 -23.35
N ILE A 61 1.35 16.17 -22.55
CA ILE A 61 1.56 14.79 -22.09
C ILE A 61 1.81 14.76 -20.58
N ILE A 62 1.15 13.84 -19.90
CA ILE A 62 1.51 13.42 -18.53
C ILE A 62 1.92 11.95 -18.58
N ALA A 63 3.13 11.64 -18.13
CA ALA A 63 3.67 10.30 -18.25
C ALA A 63 4.62 9.89 -17.10
N PRO A 64 4.65 8.60 -16.72
CA PRO A 64 5.76 8.05 -15.96
C PRO A 64 6.93 7.76 -16.91
N ALA A 65 8.09 8.34 -16.65
CA ALA A 65 9.26 8.27 -17.53
C ALA A 65 10.48 7.64 -16.81
N TYR A 66 10.44 6.32 -16.64
CA TYR A 66 11.46 5.58 -15.88
C TYR A 66 12.73 5.21 -16.68
N ARG A 67 12.69 5.27 -18.02
CA ARG A 67 13.81 4.85 -18.89
C ARG A 67 14.25 5.99 -19.79
N LYS A 68 15.55 6.02 -20.14
CA LYS A 68 16.10 6.99 -21.10
C LYS A 68 15.37 7.00 -22.44
N GLU A 69 14.94 5.83 -22.89
CA GLU A 69 14.18 5.65 -24.14
C GLU A 69 12.85 6.43 -24.11
N HIS A 70 12.16 6.39 -22.97
CA HIS A 70 10.88 7.08 -22.76
C HIS A 70 11.09 8.60 -22.80
N LEU A 71 12.11 9.07 -22.08
CA LEU A 71 12.48 10.48 -22.03
C LEU A 71 12.85 11.03 -23.41
N ARG A 72 13.58 10.26 -24.22
CA ARG A 72 13.90 10.62 -25.61
C ARG A 72 12.66 10.78 -26.48
N VAL A 73 11.67 9.89 -26.33
CA VAL A 73 10.39 9.99 -27.06
C VAL A 73 9.60 11.22 -26.61
N LEU A 74 9.57 11.51 -25.31
CA LEU A 74 8.92 12.73 -24.80
C LEU A 74 9.58 14.00 -25.33
N ALA A 75 10.91 14.04 -25.33
CA ALA A 75 11.67 15.20 -25.78
C ALA A 75 11.45 15.50 -27.27
N SER A 76 11.34 14.46 -28.10
CA SER A 76 11.13 14.63 -29.55
C SER A 76 9.74 15.15 -29.93
N LYS A 77 8.79 15.21 -28.98
CA LYS A 77 7.43 15.70 -29.26
C LYS A 77 7.38 17.21 -29.46
N GLY A 78 8.26 17.99 -28.82
CA GLY A 78 8.24 19.45 -28.88
C GLY A 78 6.97 20.11 -28.32
N ILE A 79 6.21 19.39 -27.48
CA ILE A 79 5.01 19.88 -26.80
C ILE A 79 5.20 19.83 -25.28
N PRO A 80 4.40 20.56 -24.48
CA PRO A 80 4.40 20.48 -23.03
C PRO A 80 4.34 19.04 -22.47
N VAL A 81 5.27 18.73 -21.57
CA VAL A 81 5.35 17.43 -20.88
C VAL A 81 5.52 17.66 -19.38
N VAL A 82 4.79 16.86 -18.58
CA VAL A 82 5.02 16.72 -17.14
C VAL A 82 5.26 15.25 -16.81
N THR A 83 6.35 14.94 -16.11
CA THR A 83 6.64 13.58 -15.67
C THR A 83 6.11 13.31 -14.26
N THR A 84 5.72 12.06 -14.02
CA THR A 84 5.31 11.57 -12.68
C THR A 84 6.39 10.72 -12.01
N SER A 85 7.58 10.74 -12.61
CA SER A 85 8.80 10.14 -12.12
C SER A 85 9.90 11.19 -12.18
N ARG A 86 10.98 10.98 -11.40
CA ARG A 86 12.10 11.92 -11.42
C ARG A 86 12.67 12.06 -12.85
N PRO A 87 12.99 13.28 -13.28
CA PRO A 87 13.68 13.52 -14.54
C PRO A 87 15.13 13.00 -14.45
N SER A 88 15.70 12.59 -15.59
CA SER A 88 17.11 12.22 -15.64
C SER A 88 17.99 13.47 -15.75
N LEU A 89 19.29 13.35 -15.43
CA LEU A 89 20.27 14.41 -15.65
C LEU A 89 20.38 14.86 -17.12
N GLU A 90 19.93 14.03 -18.06
CA GLU A 90 20.01 14.26 -19.50
C GLU A 90 18.78 14.98 -20.07
N TYR A 91 17.61 14.87 -19.41
CA TYR A 91 16.37 15.49 -19.86
C TYR A 91 15.65 16.18 -18.69
N SER A 92 15.58 17.51 -18.72
CA SER A 92 14.87 18.30 -17.72
C SER A 92 13.40 18.47 -18.11
N PHE A 93 12.53 17.66 -17.51
CA PHE A 93 11.09 17.84 -17.57
C PHE A 93 10.56 18.33 -16.22
N PRO A 94 9.57 19.24 -16.21
CA PRO A 94 8.79 19.46 -15.01
C PRO A 94 8.22 18.14 -14.49
N SER A 95 8.27 17.93 -13.18
CA SER A 95 7.98 16.65 -12.57
C SER A 95 7.18 16.80 -11.28
N VAL A 96 6.26 15.87 -11.05
CA VAL A 96 5.59 15.70 -9.75
C VAL A 96 5.88 14.29 -9.27
N THR A 97 6.58 14.14 -8.15
CA THR A 97 6.99 12.85 -7.60
C THR A 97 6.61 12.72 -6.13
N PHE A 98 6.78 11.53 -5.56
CA PHE A 98 6.71 11.36 -4.11
C PHE A 98 8.07 11.56 -3.45
N ASP A 99 8.04 11.86 -2.16
CA ASP A 99 9.23 11.88 -1.31
C ASP A 99 9.63 10.45 -0.92
N ASP A 100 10.40 9.78 -1.79
CA ASP A 100 10.90 8.43 -1.53
C ASP A 100 11.81 8.35 -0.30
N ARG A 101 12.42 9.48 0.13
CA ARG A 101 13.22 9.51 1.36
C ARG A 101 12.31 9.47 2.59
N ALA A 102 11.26 10.29 2.61
CA ALA A 102 10.26 10.25 3.66
C ALA A 102 9.53 8.89 3.72
N ILE A 103 9.28 8.26 2.58
CA ILE A 103 8.70 6.91 2.52
C ILE A 103 9.63 5.87 3.15
N GLY A 104 10.92 5.86 2.77
CA GLY A 104 11.89 4.91 3.34
C GLY A 104 12.08 5.10 4.85
N LYS A 105 12.15 6.36 5.31
CA LYS A 105 12.20 6.70 6.73
C LYS A 105 10.97 6.19 7.50
N MET A 106 9.77 6.48 6.99
CA MET A 106 8.52 6.04 7.62
C MET A 106 8.41 4.52 7.70
N ALA A 107 8.92 3.78 6.71
CA ALA A 107 8.95 2.32 6.75
C ALA A 107 9.93 1.79 7.82
N ALA A 108 11.07 2.44 7.99
CA ALA A 108 12.04 2.09 9.03
C ALA A 108 11.49 2.39 10.43
N GLU A 109 10.95 3.60 10.64
CA GLU A 109 10.31 3.98 11.90
C GLU A 109 9.20 2.98 12.26
N HIS A 110 8.32 2.63 11.32
CA HIS A 110 7.27 1.63 11.54
C HIS A 110 7.83 0.27 11.98
N LEU A 111 8.89 -0.23 11.33
CA LEU A 111 9.44 -1.55 11.66
C LEU A 111 10.30 -1.54 12.94
N LEU A 112 10.93 -0.42 13.27
CA LEU A 112 11.71 -0.23 14.50
C LEU A 112 10.83 -0.20 15.75
N GLU A 113 9.54 0.12 15.61
CA GLU A 113 8.56 0.04 16.72
C GLU A 113 8.34 -1.40 17.24
N HIS A 114 8.89 -2.42 16.57
CA HIS A 114 8.54 -3.82 16.77
C HIS A 114 9.62 -4.70 17.43
N ASP A 115 10.57 -4.17 18.21
CA ASP A 115 11.64 -4.94 18.90
C ASP A 115 12.37 -5.97 18.00
N LEU A 116 12.51 -5.65 16.70
CA LEU A 116 13.22 -6.44 15.72
C LEU A 116 14.68 -5.97 15.61
N ASP A 117 15.61 -6.92 15.50
CA ASP A 117 17.04 -6.66 15.34
C ASP A 117 17.52 -6.80 13.88
N ARG A 118 16.67 -7.40 13.03
CA ARG A 118 16.97 -7.71 11.63
C ARG A 118 15.95 -7.11 10.71
N PHE A 119 16.44 -6.52 9.63
CA PHE A 119 15.61 -5.90 8.63
C PHE A 119 15.99 -6.34 7.23
N ALA A 120 15.07 -6.22 6.29
CA ALA A 120 15.33 -6.42 4.88
C ALA A 120 14.54 -5.47 4.00
N PHE A 121 15.13 -5.10 2.88
CA PHE A 121 14.45 -4.42 1.79
C PHE A 121 14.29 -5.37 0.61
N ILE A 122 13.09 -5.42 0.03
CA ILE A 122 12.82 -6.20 -1.19
C ILE A 122 12.19 -5.30 -2.26
N GLY A 123 12.84 -5.24 -3.42
CA GLY A 123 12.35 -4.42 -4.53
C GLY A 123 13.17 -4.56 -5.82
N PRO A 124 12.67 -4.00 -6.94
CA PRO A 124 13.38 -4.04 -8.20
C PRO A 124 14.57 -3.09 -8.20
N LYS A 125 15.76 -3.56 -8.57
CA LYS A 125 16.98 -2.73 -8.60
C LYS A 125 16.95 -1.71 -9.72
N GLU A 126 16.30 -2.02 -10.82
CA GLU A 126 16.31 -1.21 -12.04
C GLU A 126 15.44 0.06 -11.93
N TRP A 127 14.68 0.21 -10.84
CA TRP A 127 13.74 1.31 -10.67
C TRP A 127 14.25 2.32 -9.63
N ASP A 128 14.39 3.59 -10.05
CA ASP A 128 14.96 4.67 -9.23
C ASP A 128 14.26 4.81 -7.87
N TYR A 129 12.91 4.87 -7.87
CA TYR A 129 12.14 5.00 -6.62
C TYR A 129 12.46 3.88 -5.62
N SER A 130 12.68 2.66 -6.11
CA SER A 130 12.96 1.48 -5.27
C SER A 130 14.35 1.59 -4.63
N GLN A 131 15.36 2.05 -5.38
CA GLN A 131 16.68 2.34 -4.83
C GLN A 131 16.63 3.44 -3.77
N ARG A 132 15.92 4.54 -4.04
CA ARG A 132 15.82 5.68 -3.11
C ARG A 132 15.11 5.32 -1.80
N ARG A 133 14.02 4.55 -1.89
CA ARG A 133 13.31 4.01 -0.72
C ARG A 133 14.24 3.10 0.10
N CYS A 134 15.00 2.23 -0.55
CA CYS A 134 15.99 1.36 0.10
C CYS A 134 17.11 2.16 0.79
N GLU A 135 17.67 3.16 0.10
CA GLU A 135 18.72 4.02 0.66
C GLU A 135 18.25 4.73 1.93
N ALA A 136 17.07 5.35 1.88
CA ALA A 136 16.50 6.05 3.03
C ALA A 136 16.11 5.11 4.18
N PHE A 137 15.57 3.93 3.86
CA PHE A 137 15.28 2.90 4.85
C PHE A 137 16.55 2.43 5.57
N VAL A 138 17.62 2.18 4.84
CA VAL A 138 18.92 1.75 5.39
C VAL A 138 19.60 2.88 6.19
N GLU A 139 19.51 4.12 5.71
CA GLU A 139 20.02 5.31 6.41
C GLU A 139 19.36 5.46 7.78
N GLU A 140 18.04 5.31 7.85
CA GLU A 140 17.29 5.39 9.11
C GLU A 140 17.64 4.24 10.07
N LEU A 141 17.70 3.00 9.57
CA LEU A 141 18.08 1.83 10.37
C LEU A 141 19.51 1.92 10.92
N ALA A 142 20.45 2.50 10.16
CA ALA A 142 21.82 2.69 10.61
C ALA A 142 21.91 3.64 11.82
N GLY A 143 20.96 4.56 11.98
CA GLY A 143 20.84 5.40 13.18
C GLY A 143 20.46 4.62 14.45
N HIS A 144 20.04 3.36 14.31
CA HIS A 144 19.61 2.47 15.39
C HIS A 144 20.46 1.19 15.49
N ASP A 145 21.67 1.17 14.91
CA ASP A 145 22.58 0.01 14.88
C ASP A 145 21.96 -1.27 14.27
N ALA A 146 20.93 -1.12 13.44
CA ALA A 146 20.20 -2.22 12.85
C ALA A 146 20.76 -2.65 11.48
N LEU A 147 20.83 -3.96 11.25
CA LEU A 147 21.32 -4.53 9.98
C LEU A 147 20.18 -4.72 8.97
N CYS A 148 20.42 -4.35 7.72
CA CYS A 148 19.47 -4.50 6.62
C CYS A 148 20.02 -5.38 5.47
N THR A 149 19.35 -6.50 5.21
CA THR A 149 19.58 -7.32 4.01
C THR A 149 18.89 -6.71 2.79
N LYS A 150 19.60 -6.55 1.67
CA LYS A 150 19.04 -5.96 0.44
C LYS A 150 18.78 -7.07 -0.59
N CYS A 151 17.51 -7.43 -0.79
CA CYS A 151 17.12 -8.46 -1.77
C CYS A 151 16.56 -7.79 -3.04
N TRP A 152 17.40 -7.75 -4.08
CA TRP A 152 17.00 -7.18 -5.36
C TRP A 152 16.31 -8.23 -6.24
N ILE A 153 15.05 -7.99 -6.57
CA ILE A 153 14.30 -8.82 -7.53
C ILE A 153 14.44 -8.22 -8.93
N ARG A 154 14.48 -9.06 -9.96
CA ARG A 154 14.48 -8.58 -11.35
C ARG A 154 13.06 -8.51 -11.88
N PRO A 155 12.62 -7.39 -12.46
CA PRO A 155 11.46 -7.38 -13.34
C PRO A 155 11.69 -8.45 -14.44
N ALA A 156 10.67 -9.25 -14.75
CA ALA A 156 10.81 -10.23 -15.83
C ALA A 156 11.16 -9.50 -17.14
N ALA A 157 12.30 -9.85 -17.74
CA ALA A 157 12.91 -9.09 -18.83
C ALA A 157 12.07 -9.05 -20.13
N ASN A 158 11.02 -9.88 -20.23
CA ASN A 158 10.28 -10.08 -21.48
C ASN A 158 8.76 -10.28 -21.35
N THR A 159 8.14 -9.98 -20.20
CA THR A 159 6.68 -10.12 -20.07
C THR A 159 5.96 -8.93 -20.68
N ARG A 160 5.88 -8.95 -22.01
CA ARG A 160 4.88 -8.25 -22.83
C ARG A 160 3.45 -8.72 -22.52
N GLN A 161 3.29 -9.74 -21.68
CA GLN A 161 2.04 -10.26 -21.17
C GLN A 161 2.02 -10.22 -19.64
N LEU A 162 1.03 -9.48 -19.14
CA LEU A 162 0.36 -9.60 -17.85
C LEU A 162 1.21 -9.50 -16.58
N ASP A 163 0.82 -8.51 -15.79
CA ASP A 163 1.09 -8.27 -14.38
C ASP A 163 0.98 -9.51 -13.44
N GLU A 164 0.45 -10.64 -13.93
CA GLU A 164 0.20 -11.87 -13.20
C GLU A 164 1.42 -12.81 -13.15
N GLU A 165 2.20 -12.92 -14.23
CA GLU A 165 3.38 -13.81 -14.28
C GLU A 165 4.49 -13.39 -13.31
N TRP A 166 4.59 -12.08 -13.04
CA TRP A 166 5.59 -11.55 -12.11
C TRP A 166 5.31 -11.98 -10.66
N ILE A 167 4.02 -12.02 -10.26
CA ILE A 167 3.59 -12.43 -8.92
C ILE A 167 3.77 -13.95 -8.71
N GLU A 168 3.64 -14.76 -9.76
CA GLU A 168 3.85 -16.21 -9.71
C GLU A 168 5.33 -16.63 -9.69
N SER A 169 6.23 -15.73 -10.09
CA SER A 169 7.62 -16.10 -10.35
C SER A 169 8.43 -16.42 -9.07
N ASN A 170 9.42 -17.30 -9.22
CA ASN A 170 10.21 -17.82 -8.11
C ASN A 170 11.11 -16.76 -7.43
N HIS A 171 11.24 -15.53 -7.97
CA HIS A 171 12.16 -14.55 -7.38
C HIS A 171 11.75 -14.12 -5.95
N TYR A 172 10.46 -14.17 -5.60
CA TYR A 172 10.02 -13.84 -4.23
C TYR A 172 10.41 -14.95 -3.26
N ILE A 173 10.29 -16.20 -3.69
CA ILE A 173 10.72 -17.35 -2.90
C ILE A 173 12.23 -17.27 -2.66
N GLU A 174 13.02 -16.97 -3.70
CA GLU A 174 14.48 -16.85 -3.56
C GLU A 174 14.90 -15.63 -2.74
N ALA A 175 14.15 -14.52 -2.79
CA ALA A 175 14.37 -13.37 -1.90
C ALA A 175 14.06 -13.74 -0.44
N VAL A 176 12.90 -14.37 -0.19
CA VAL A 176 12.46 -14.74 1.17
C VAL A 176 13.37 -15.81 1.79
N LYS A 177 13.91 -16.75 1.02
CA LYS A 177 14.89 -17.75 1.50
C LYS A 177 16.20 -17.14 2.00
N GLN A 178 16.55 -15.92 1.60
CA GLN A 178 17.74 -15.22 2.09
C GLN A 178 17.54 -14.59 3.46
N LEU A 179 16.29 -14.55 3.95
CA LEU A 179 15.95 -13.91 5.20
C LEU A 179 16.11 -14.85 6.39
N VAL A 180 16.46 -14.29 7.54
CA VAL A 180 16.57 -15.03 8.81
C VAL A 180 15.53 -14.47 9.80
N PRO A 181 14.39 -15.16 9.98
CA PRO A 181 13.36 -14.78 10.96
C PRO A 181 13.88 -14.69 12.41
N PRO A 182 13.24 -13.87 13.28
CA PRO A 182 12.24 -12.85 12.93
C PRO A 182 12.91 -11.67 12.20
N VAL A 183 12.21 -11.07 11.24
CA VAL A 183 12.76 -9.96 10.42
C VAL A 183 11.68 -8.97 10.00
N GLY A 184 12.01 -7.69 10.06
CA GLY A 184 11.19 -6.60 9.51
C GLY A 184 11.50 -6.41 8.03
N VAL A 185 10.49 -6.50 7.17
CA VAL A 185 10.66 -6.42 5.71
C VAL A 185 9.93 -5.20 5.18
N PHE A 186 10.67 -4.36 4.47
CA PHE A 186 10.14 -3.27 3.68
C PHE A 186 10.07 -3.67 2.20
N ALA A 187 8.84 -3.80 1.69
CA ALA A 187 8.57 -4.05 0.29
C ALA A 187 8.43 -2.72 -0.49
N SER A 188 9.12 -2.62 -1.61
CA SER A 188 9.12 -1.40 -2.43
C SER A 188 7.76 -0.96 -2.99
N SER A 189 6.77 -1.85 -3.07
CA SER A 189 5.37 -1.57 -3.44
C SER A 189 4.43 -2.67 -2.96
N ASP A 190 3.12 -2.44 -2.99
CA ASP A 190 2.10 -3.42 -2.60
C ASP A 190 2.12 -4.69 -3.46
N ARG A 191 2.47 -4.57 -4.74
CA ARG A 191 2.65 -5.74 -5.62
C ARG A 191 3.81 -6.62 -5.15
N VAL A 192 4.91 -6.00 -4.71
CA VAL A 192 6.05 -6.72 -4.13
C VAL A 192 5.66 -7.32 -2.79
N GLY A 193 4.98 -6.57 -1.94
CA GLY A 193 4.46 -7.06 -0.65
C GLY A 193 3.55 -8.28 -0.83
N TYR A 194 2.61 -8.22 -1.77
CA TYR A 194 1.74 -9.33 -2.10
C TYR A 194 2.51 -10.56 -2.58
N GLY A 195 3.51 -10.38 -3.45
CA GLY A 195 4.41 -11.46 -3.89
C GLY A 195 5.17 -12.11 -2.74
N ILE A 196 5.69 -11.31 -1.80
CA ILE A 196 6.37 -11.77 -0.59
C ILE A 196 5.42 -12.60 0.29
N LEU A 197 4.19 -12.15 0.53
CA LEU A 197 3.21 -12.89 1.34
C LEU A 197 2.86 -14.24 0.73
N ARG A 198 2.73 -14.31 -0.61
CA ARG A 198 2.53 -15.58 -1.32
C ARG A 198 3.74 -16.51 -1.15
N ALA A 199 4.96 -15.98 -1.23
CA ALA A 199 6.18 -16.74 -1.01
C ALA A 199 6.28 -17.26 0.44
N CYS A 200 5.98 -16.42 1.43
CA CYS A 200 5.94 -16.81 2.84
C CYS A 200 4.97 -17.98 3.07
N ARG A 201 3.76 -17.92 2.48
CA ARG A 201 2.79 -19.01 2.56
C ARG A 201 3.31 -20.32 1.97
N ARG A 202 3.96 -20.28 0.80
CA ARG A 202 4.58 -21.47 0.16
C ARG A 202 5.71 -22.04 1.01
N LEU A 203 6.48 -21.18 1.67
CA LEU A 203 7.58 -21.54 2.57
C LEU A 203 7.13 -21.86 4.00
N LYS A 204 5.83 -21.78 4.29
CA LYS A 204 5.23 -21.98 5.63
C LYS A 204 5.79 -21.03 6.70
N LEU A 205 6.23 -19.84 6.30
CA LEU A 205 6.63 -18.76 7.22
C LEU A 205 5.40 -18.01 7.71
N ARG A 206 5.41 -17.64 8.99
CA ARG A 206 4.34 -16.89 9.66
C ARG A 206 4.51 -15.41 9.42
N VAL A 207 3.40 -14.72 9.26
CA VAL A 207 3.34 -13.26 9.09
C VAL A 207 2.26 -12.77 10.04
N PRO A 208 2.57 -11.83 10.96
CA PRO A 208 3.80 -11.05 10.99
C PRO A 208 4.97 -11.71 11.77
N GLU A 209 4.77 -12.86 12.42
CA GLU A 209 5.68 -13.40 13.46
C GLU A 209 7.08 -13.78 12.97
N ASP A 210 7.21 -14.42 11.80
CA ASP A 210 8.51 -14.72 11.22
C ASP A 210 8.97 -13.58 10.29
N ILE A 211 8.02 -12.96 9.59
CA ILE A 211 8.23 -11.87 8.63
C ILE A 211 7.23 -10.76 8.94
N CYS A 212 7.68 -9.65 9.53
CA CYS A 212 6.87 -8.45 9.75
C CYS A 212 6.99 -7.56 8.51
N LEU A 213 5.92 -7.38 7.73
CA LEU A 213 5.98 -6.81 6.37
C LEU A 213 5.16 -5.53 6.23
N ILE A 214 5.80 -4.47 5.75
CA ILE A 214 5.16 -3.23 5.29
C ILE A 214 5.51 -2.95 3.82
N SER A 215 4.56 -2.40 3.07
CA SER A 215 4.73 -2.00 1.66
C SER A 215 4.36 -0.52 1.42
N VAL A 216 4.22 -0.13 0.15
CA VAL A 216 3.88 1.25 -0.27
C VAL A 216 2.85 1.19 -1.39
N ASP A 217 2.01 2.22 -1.45
CA ASP A 217 1.04 2.62 -2.49
C ASP A 217 -0.39 2.64 -1.93
N ASN A 218 -0.68 1.72 -1.01
CA ASN A 218 -2.01 1.43 -0.43
C ASN A 218 -3.08 1.18 -1.52
N ASP A 219 -2.78 0.29 -2.46
CA ASP A 219 -3.76 -0.35 -3.34
C ASP A 219 -4.69 -1.21 -2.48
N GLU A 220 -5.89 -0.70 -2.21
CA GLU A 220 -6.81 -1.30 -1.25
C GLU A 220 -7.23 -2.70 -1.68
N ILE A 221 -7.37 -2.93 -2.98
CA ILE A 221 -7.72 -4.24 -3.53
C ILE A 221 -6.59 -5.24 -3.22
N LEU A 222 -5.34 -4.94 -3.59
CA LEU A 222 -4.21 -5.83 -3.34
C LEU A 222 -3.96 -6.03 -1.84
N CYS A 223 -4.04 -4.96 -1.06
CA CYS A 223 -3.77 -5.02 0.38
C CYS A 223 -4.79 -5.87 1.14
N ASN A 224 -6.07 -5.79 0.75
CA ASN A 224 -7.15 -6.55 1.37
C ASN A 224 -7.28 -7.98 0.80
N LEU A 225 -6.80 -8.22 -0.43
CA LEU A 225 -6.74 -9.56 -1.03
C LEU A 225 -5.64 -10.42 -0.40
N ALA A 226 -4.55 -9.79 0.06
CA ALA A 226 -3.45 -10.45 0.75
C ALA A 226 -3.91 -11.18 2.02
N THR A 227 -3.28 -12.32 2.35
CA THR A 227 -3.49 -13.00 3.64
C THR A 227 -2.14 -13.33 4.28
N PRO A 228 -1.81 -12.75 5.45
CA PRO A 228 -2.58 -11.70 6.15
C PRO A 228 -2.73 -10.41 5.32
N ASN A 229 -3.66 -9.52 5.70
CA ASN A 229 -3.83 -8.25 5.00
C ASN A 229 -2.58 -7.38 5.12
N LEU A 230 -2.23 -6.69 4.03
CA LEU A 230 -0.93 -6.03 3.86
C LEU A 230 -0.94 -4.60 4.40
N SER A 231 -0.11 -4.31 5.40
CA SER A 231 0.17 -2.95 5.85
C SER A 231 0.91 -2.18 4.76
N SER A 232 0.53 -0.92 4.54
CA SER A 232 1.09 -0.14 3.44
C SER A 232 1.17 1.35 3.74
N ILE A 233 2.23 2.02 3.28
CA ILE A 233 2.35 3.47 3.29
C ILE A 233 1.49 4.05 2.18
N ALA A 234 0.46 4.81 2.57
CA ALA A 234 -0.45 5.45 1.63
C ALA A 234 0.19 6.66 0.94
N LEU A 235 0.03 6.72 -0.38
CA LEU A 235 0.44 7.83 -1.22
C LEU A 235 -0.77 8.66 -1.66
N SER A 236 -0.58 9.97 -1.87
CA SER A 236 -1.64 10.85 -2.36
C SER A 236 -1.60 10.95 -3.89
N GLY A 237 -2.05 9.89 -4.57
CA GLY A 237 -2.10 9.85 -6.05
C GLY A 237 -2.96 10.98 -6.63
N GLU A 238 -4.08 11.30 -5.99
CA GLU A 238 -4.94 12.42 -6.38
C GLU A 238 -4.21 13.77 -6.33
N GLN A 239 -3.43 14.02 -5.28
CA GLN A 239 -2.63 15.25 -5.19
C GLN A 239 -1.57 15.30 -6.29
N LEU A 240 -0.93 14.16 -6.58
CA LEU A 240 0.05 14.05 -7.66
C LEU A 240 -0.57 14.41 -9.00
N GLY A 241 -1.70 13.80 -9.33
CA GLY A 241 -2.42 14.07 -10.57
C GLY A 241 -2.86 15.53 -10.70
N TYR A 242 -3.38 16.11 -9.60
CA TYR A 242 -3.83 17.49 -9.59
C TYR A 242 -2.67 18.47 -9.85
N GLN A 243 -1.53 18.28 -9.18
CA GLN A 243 -0.35 19.13 -9.40
C GLN A 243 0.22 18.93 -10.80
N ALA A 244 0.27 17.70 -11.30
CA ALA A 244 0.76 17.42 -12.65
C ALA A 244 -0.10 18.13 -13.71
N ALA A 245 -1.42 18.06 -13.58
CA ALA A 245 -2.35 18.78 -14.45
C ALA A 245 -2.17 20.31 -14.34
N LYS A 246 -2.00 20.85 -13.13
CA LYS A 246 -1.77 22.28 -12.91
C LYS A 246 -0.50 22.79 -13.60
N ILE A 247 0.60 22.04 -13.51
CA ILE A 247 1.86 22.38 -14.19
C ILE A 247 1.67 22.30 -15.70
N LEU A 248 1.08 21.21 -16.20
CA LEU A 248 0.86 21.04 -17.64
C LEU A 248 -0.02 22.15 -18.22
N ALA A 249 -1.07 22.55 -17.51
CA ALA A 249 -1.97 23.64 -17.92
C ALA A 249 -1.25 24.98 -18.07
N ALA A 250 -0.30 25.29 -17.18
CA ALA A 250 0.52 26.49 -17.29
C ALA A 250 1.40 26.43 -18.54
N LEU A 251 2.08 25.30 -18.77
CA LEU A 251 2.95 25.09 -19.93
C LEU A 251 2.18 25.17 -21.27
N MET A 252 1.01 24.52 -21.36
CA MET A 252 0.15 24.58 -22.55
C MET A 252 -0.40 25.99 -22.84
N ALA A 253 -0.48 26.84 -21.82
CA ALA A 253 -0.85 28.24 -21.97
C ALA A 253 0.36 29.16 -22.25
N GLY A 254 1.55 28.62 -22.48
CA GLY A 254 2.78 29.40 -22.68
C GLY A 254 3.27 30.13 -21.43
N ARG A 255 2.82 29.72 -20.23
CA ARG A 255 3.21 30.31 -18.96
C ARG A 255 4.27 29.47 -18.26
N THR A 256 5.15 30.12 -17.52
CA THR A 256 6.11 29.46 -16.64
C THR A 256 5.43 29.04 -15.33
N PRO A 257 5.39 27.74 -14.97
CA PRO A 257 4.90 27.29 -13.67
C PRO A 257 5.74 27.87 -12.53
N LYS A 258 5.10 28.19 -11.39
CA LYS A 258 5.82 28.63 -10.18
C LYS A 258 6.79 27.57 -9.66
N GLU A 259 6.38 26.32 -9.73
CA GLU A 259 7.17 25.15 -9.35
C GLU A 259 7.21 24.21 -10.54
N THR A 260 8.41 23.82 -10.97
CA THR A 260 8.62 22.83 -12.03
C THR A 260 8.86 21.44 -11.46
N HIS A 261 9.36 21.35 -10.21
CA HIS A 261 9.60 20.07 -9.54
C HIS A 261 8.88 20.08 -8.19
N VAL A 262 7.81 19.29 -8.12
CA VAL A 262 6.98 19.16 -6.92
C VAL A 262 7.21 17.79 -6.31
N VAL A 263 7.50 17.75 -5.01
CA VAL A 263 7.66 16.52 -4.25
C VAL A 263 6.51 16.43 -3.25
N ILE A 264 5.76 15.34 -3.30
CA ILE A 264 4.58 15.10 -2.46
C ILE A 264 4.96 14.15 -1.32
N PRO A 265 4.74 14.53 -0.05
CA PRO A 265 5.01 13.65 1.07
C PRO A 265 4.03 12.46 1.09
N PRO A 266 4.41 11.30 1.66
CA PRO A 266 3.46 10.22 1.93
C PRO A 266 2.39 10.68 2.92
N VAL A 267 1.22 10.03 2.87
CA VAL A 267 0.08 10.34 3.75
C VAL A 267 0.28 9.74 5.14
N GLY A 268 0.79 8.51 5.21
CA GLY A 268 1.01 7.78 6.46
C GLY A 268 0.87 6.27 6.29
N VAL A 269 1.18 5.52 7.34
CA VAL A 269 1.00 4.07 7.38
C VAL A 269 -0.47 3.71 7.55
N VAL A 270 -0.98 2.81 6.71
CA VAL A 270 -2.24 2.10 6.91
C VAL A 270 -1.88 0.74 7.49
N LEU A 271 -2.02 0.62 8.81
CA LEU A 271 -1.70 -0.59 9.57
C LEU A 271 -2.72 -1.70 9.25
N ARG A 272 -2.21 -2.88 8.95
CA ARG A 272 -2.95 -4.14 8.80
C ARG A 272 -2.16 -5.29 9.42
N ASN A 273 -2.65 -6.52 9.28
CA ASN A 273 -2.09 -7.67 9.98
C ASN A 273 -0.66 -8.04 9.58
N SER A 274 -0.17 -7.68 8.39
CA SER A 274 1.17 -8.09 7.95
C SER A 274 2.32 -7.42 8.71
N SER A 275 2.07 -6.26 9.34
CA SER A 275 3.03 -5.60 10.24
C SER A 275 2.45 -5.24 11.61
N ASP A 276 1.26 -5.76 11.94
CA ASP A 276 0.69 -5.64 13.29
C ASP A 276 1.37 -6.66 14.22
N PHE A 277 2.67 -6.43 14.45
CA PHE A 277 3.55 -7.29 15.20
C PHE A 277 3.40 -7.00 16.68
N LEU A 278 2.75 -7.93 17.39
CA LEU A 278 2.97 -8.09 18.83
C LEU A 278 4.19 -9.00 18.94
N THR A 279 5.34 -8.47 19.36
CA THR A 279 6.48 -9.29 19.79
C THR A 279 6.01 -10.17 20.92
N VAL A 280 5.84 -11.46 20.65
CA VAL A 280 5.45 -12.43 21.67
C VAL A 280 6.48 -13.53 21.66
N ASP A 281 7.45 -13.40 22.57
CA ASP A 281 8.49 -14.41 22.78
C ASP A 281 7.91 -15.76 23.25
N ASP A 282 6.74 -15.74 23.89
CA ASP A 282 6.06 -16.96 24.33
C ASP A 282 5.33 -17.65 23.15
N PRO A 283 5.79 -18.83 22.71
CA PRO A 283 5.24 -19.51 21.54
C PRO A 283 3.75 -19.85 21.70
N TYR A 284 3.26 -20.08 22.92
CA TYR A 284 1.85 -20.40 23.16
C TYR A 284 0.97 -19.16 23.06
N VAL A 285 1.46 -18.02 23.53
CA VAL A 285 0.75 -16.74 23.38
C VAL A 285 0.72 -16.33 21.91
N ALA A 286 1.82 -16.54 21.17
CA ALA A 286 1.87 -16.26 19.74
C ALA A 286 0.87 -17.14 18.96
N ASP A 287 0.82 -18.43 19.29
CA ASP A 287 -0.16 -19.36 18.71
C ASP A 287 -1.61 -18.95 19.04
N ALA A 288 -1.86 -18.47 20.26
CA ALA A 288 -3.18 -18.01 20.69
C ALA A 288 -3.61 -16.77 19.91
N LEU A 289 -2.75 -15.74 19.85
CA LEU A 289 -3.00 -14.52 19.08
C LEU A 289 -3.27 -14.82 17.62
N ARG A 290 -2.48 -15.70 17.01
CA ARG A 290 -2.65 -16.13 15.62
C ARG A 290 -3.99 -16.82 15.39
N TYR A 291 -4.38 -17.73 16.28
CA TYR A 291 -5.69 -18.38 16.17
C TYR A 291 -6.82 -17.37 16.25
N ILE A 292 -6.75 -16.44 17.21
CA ILE A 292 -7.75 -15.39 17.41
C ILE A 292 -7.86 -14.50 16.16
N ARG A 293 -6.74 -13.99 15.65
CA ARG A 293 -6.68 -13.11 14.47
C ARG A 293 -7.26 -13.79 13.23
N ASN A 294 -6.87 -15.04 12.96
CA ASN A 294 -7.35 -15.81 11.80
C ASN A 294 -8.84 -16.17 11.85
N HIS A 295 -9.45 -16.12 13.03
CA HIS A 295 -10.87 -16.43 13.24
C HIS A 295 -11.70 -15.21 13.66
N SER A 296 -11.16 -13.99 13.54
CA SER A 296 -11.83 -12.73 13.89
C SER A 296 -13.15 -12.48 13.15
N GLY A 297 -13.39 -13.13 12.00
CA GLY A 297 -14.66 -13.08 11.26
C GLY A 297 -15.67 -14.19 11.61
N ARG A 298 -15.37 -15.04 12.60
CA ARG A 298 -16.23 -16.14 13.05
C ARG A 298 -16.43 -16.05 14.55
N PHE A 299 -17.52 -16.65 15.04
CA PHE A 299 -17.70 -16.76 16.48
C PHE A 299 -16.70 -17.77 17.05
N ILE A 300 -15.83 -17.28 17.94
CA ILE A 300 -14.88 -18.10 18.70
C ILE A 300 -14.92 -17.70 20.18
N ASP A 301 -14.58 -18.64 21.06
CA ASP A 301 -14.40 -18.42 22.49
C ASP A 301 -13.03 -18.90 23.00
N VAL A 302 -12.79 -18.76 24.31
CA VAL A 302 -11.52 -19.18 24.92
C VAL A 302 -11.32 -20.70 24.82
N SER A 303 -12.40 -21.49 24.81
CA SER A 303 -12.33 -22.95 24.65
C SER A 303 -11.86 -23.33 23.25
N ASP A 304 -12.27 -22.59 22.21
CA ASP A 304 -11.77 -22.77 20.85
C ASP A 304 -10.26 -22.52 20.77
N VAL A 305 -9.76 -21.45 21.39
CA VAL A 305 -8.32 -21.18 21.50
C VAL A 305 -7.61 -22.31 22.26
N MET A 306 -8.19 -22.79 23.35
CA MET A 306 -7.61 -23.89 24.14
C MET A 306 -7.55 -25.22 23.39
N SER A 307 -8.40 -25.45 22.38
CA SER A 307 -8.44 -26.71 21.62
C SER A 307 -7.15 -27.02 20.86
N ILE A 308 -6.37 -25.97 20.54
CA ILE A 308 -5.10 -26.09 19.82
C ILE A 308 -3.88 -25.98 20.76
N MET A 309 -4.09 -25.82 22.07
CA MET A 309 -3.03 -25.52 23.02
C MET A 309 -2.59 -26.77 23.80
N PRO A 310 -1.30 -27.10 23.85
CA PRO A 310 -0.78 -28.21 24.66
C PRO A 310 -0.56 -27.81 26.13
N ILE A 311 -1.17 -26.72 26.60
CA ILE A 311 -1.02 -26.20 27.96
C ILE A 311 -2.39 -26.00 28.62
N SER A 312 -2.43 -25.85 29.94
CA SER A 312 -3.67 -25.60 30.66
C SER A 312 -4.19 -24.17 30.45
N ARG A 313 -5.51 -23.97 30.55
CA ARG A 313 -6.14 -22.63 30.45
C ARG A 313 -5.53 -21.62 31.41
N ARG A 314 -5.26 -22.04 32.65
CA ARG A 314 -4.63 -21.18 33.67
C ARG A 314 -3.21 -20.77 33.28
N SER A 315 -2.44 -21.68 32.67
CA SER A 315 -1.09 -21.37 32.18
C SER A 315 -1.15 -20.39 31.01
N LEU A 316 -2.06 -20.61 30.05
CA LEU A 316 -2.24 -19.70 28.92
C LEU A 316 -2.66 -18.32 29.41
N GLU A 317 -3.72 -18.19 30.22
CA GLU A 317 -4.19 -16.89 30.71
C GLU A 317 -3.11 -16.13 31.48
N ARG A 318 -2.31 -16.80 32.31
CA ARG A 318 -1.19 -16.16 33.01
C ARG A 318 -0.15 -15.62 32.03
N ARG A 319 0.34 -16.47 31.11
CA ARG A 319 1.35 -16.08 30.10
C ARG A 319 0.81 -14.98 29.19
N PHE A 320 -0.45 -15.08 28.77
CA PHE A 320 -1.10 -14.13 27.89
C PHE A 320 -1.28 -12.78 28.59
N GLN A 321 -1.67 -12.76 29.88
CA GLN A 321 -1.72 -11.55 30.68
C GLN A 321 -0.34 -10.92 30.89
N GLU A 322 0.71 -11.73 31.07
CA GLU A 322 2.10 -11.26 31.23
C GLU A 322 2.65 -10.64 29.94
N VAL A 323 2.37 -11.23 28.79
CA VAL A 323 2.93 -10.78 27.50
C VAL A 323 2.07 -9.72 26.81
N VAL A 324 0.74 -9.89 26.81
CA VAL A 324 -0.20 -9.01 26.07
C VAL A 324 -0.82 -7.93 26.96
N GLY A 325 -0.71 -8.06 28.29
CA GLY A 325 -1.25 -7.10 29.26
C GLY A 325 -2.75 -7.24 29.53
N HIS A 326 -3.43 -8.21 28.92
CA HIS A 326 -4.83 -8.58 29.23
C HIS A 326 -5.11 -10.04 28.88
N GLY A 327 -6.16 -10.64 29.43
CA GLY A 327 -6.52 -12.04 29.16
C GLY A 327 -7.01 -12.34 27.73
N VAL A 328 -7.09 -13.64 27.42
CA VAL A 328 -7.41 -14.20 26.09
C VAL A 328 -8.77 -13.72 25.60
N TYR A 329 -9.78 -13.74 26.49
CA TYR A 329 -11.14 -13.30 26.17
C TYR A 329 -11.21 -11.84 25.70
N LYS A 330 -10.41 -10.96 26.33
CA LYS A 330 -10.39 -9.54 25.97
C LYS A 330 -9.80 -9.38 24.56
N GLU A 331 -8.77 -10.15 24.23
CA GLU A 331 -8.16 -10.08 22.90
C GLU A 331 -9.07 -10.58 21.79
N ILE A 332 -9.83 -11.67 22.02
CA ILE A 332 -10.89 -12.12 21.10
C ILE A 332 -11.86 -10.98 20.82
N SER A 333 -12.30 -10.30 21.89
CA SER A 333 -13.25 -9.18 21.79
C SER A 333 -12.67 -8.01 21.00
N ARG A 334 -11.39 -7.64 21.23
CA ARG A 334 -10.70 -6.59 20.47
C ARG A 334 -10.60 -6.93 18.99
N CYS A 335 -10.15 -8.14 18.64
CA CYS A 335 -10.06 -8.58 17.24
C CYS A 335 -11.43 -8.55 16.53
N HIS A 336 -12.51 -8.96 17.19
CA HIS A 336 -13.86 -8.86 16.64
C HIS A 336 -14.32 -7.39 16.45
N VAL A 337 -13.97 -6.50 17.38
CA VAL A 337 -14.26 -5.06 17.25
C VAL A 337 -13.48 -4.43 16.09
N GLU A 338 -12.20 -4.75 15.92
CA GLU A 338 -11.41 -4.26 14.78
C GLU A 338 -12.02 -4.73 13.45
N ARG A 339 -12.39 -6.00 13.36
CA ARG A 339 -13.11 -6.53 12.19
C ARG A 339 -14.43 -5.80 11.93
N ALA A 340 -15.15 -5.44 12.99
CA ALA A 340 -16.38 -4.67 12.87
C ALA A 340 -16.15 -3.24 12.38
N LYS A 341 -15.08 -2.57 12.82
CA LYS A 341 -14.69 -1.24 12.31
C LYS A 341 -14.47 -1.31 10.80
N GLU A 342 -13.68 -2.27 10.33
CA GLU A 342 -13.45 -2.47 8.89
C GLU A 342 -14.76 -2.65 8.11
N LEU A 343 -15.68 -3.48 8.59
CA LEU A 343 -16.97 -3.69 7.93
C LEU A 343 -17.87 -2.46 7.98
N LEU A 344 -17.83 -1.67 9.06
CA LEU A 344 -18.58 -0.42 9.18
C LEU A 344 -18.07 0.65 8.22
N GLU A 345 -16.76 0.66 7.93
CA GLU A 345 -16.11 1.61 7.02
C GLU A 345 -16.31 1.23 5.55
N ASN A 346 -16.24 -0.07 5.24
CA ASN A 346 -16.18 -0.55 3.86
C ASN A 346 -17.50 -1.13 3.34
N THR A 347 -18.54 -1.23 4.17
CA THR A 347 -19.84 -1.78 3.76
C THR A 347 -21.03 -0.97 4.29
N ASP A 348 -22.12 -0.98 3.52
CA ASP A 348 -23.43 -0.44 3.94
C ASP A 348 -24.29 -1.48 4.67
N TRP A 349 -23.71 -2.57 5.18
CA TRP A 349 -24.46 -3.65 5.80
C TRP A 349 -25.18 -3.18 7.09
N PRO A 350 -26.36 -3.75 7.41
CA PRO A 350 -27.01 -3.50 8.69
C PRO A 350 -26.10 -3.89 9.86
N VAL A 351 -26.21 -3.15 10.97
CA VAL A 351 -25.41 -3.39 12.20
C VAL A 351 -25.55 -4.83 12.71
N SER A 352 -26.74 -5.41 12.59
CA SER A 352 -27.00 -6.81 12.95
C SER A 352 -26.19 -7.80 12.11
N ARG A 353 -26.03 -7.54 10.81
CA ARG A 353 -25.19 -8.36 9.93
C ARG A 353 -23.72 -8.17 10.29
N ILE A 354 -23.27 -6.93 10.50
CA ILE A 354 -21.88 -6.66 10.89
C ILE A 354 -21.54 -7.39 12.17
N ALA A 355 -22.39 -7.33 13.20
CA ALA A 355 -22.19 -8.08 14.43
C ALA A 355 -21.87 -9.57 14.15
N ARG A 356 -22.67 -10.22 13.30
CA ARG A 356 -22.48 -11.63 12.94
C ARG A 356 -21.20 -11.88 12.14
N GLU A 357 -20.94 -11.08 11.12
CA GLU A 357 -19.77 -11.24 10.24
C GLU A 357 -18.44 -10.82 10.90
N SER A 358 -18.52 -10.11 12.03
CA SER A 358 -17.41 -9.78 12.91
C SER A 358 -17.23 -10.76 14.06
N GLY A 359 -17.96 -11.88 14.07
CA GLY A 359 -17.78 -12.95 15.07
C GLY A 359 -18.60 -12.81 16.36
N PHE A 360 -19.55 -11.86 16.45
CA PHE A 360 -20.46 -11.79 17.60
C PHE A 360 -21.70 -12.66 17.41
N ASN A 361 -22.07 -13.38 18.47
CA ASN A 361 -23.29 -14.21 18.50
C ASN A 361 -24.59 -13.41 18.74
N SER A 362 -24.49 -12.13 19.10
CA SER A 362 -25.65 -11.27 19.31
C SER A 362 -25.31 -9.80 19.06
N THR A 363 -26.28 -9.05 18.53
CA THR A 363 -26.13 -7.61 18.28
C THR A 363 -26.00 -6.79 19.56
N ASN A 364 -26.65 -7.20 20.64
CA ASN A 364 -26.56 -6.50 21.94
C ASN A 364 -25.14 -6.59 22.52
N ARG A 365 -24.56 -7.80 22.59
CA ARG A 365 -23.18 -7.99 23.07
C ARG A 365 -22.17 -7.27 22.18
N PHE A 366 -22.42 -7.28 20.87
CA PHE A 366 -21.63 -6.49 19.92
C PHE A 366 -21.66 -4.99 20.28
N GLU A 367 -22.83 -4.37 20.38
CA GLU A 367 -22.95 -2.93 20.68
C GLU A 367 -22.31 -2.58 22.04
N ASP A 368 -22.48 -3.41 23.06
CA ASP A 368 -21.87 -3.20 24.37
C ASP A 368 -20.34 -3.27 24.32
N THR A 369 -19.80 -4.28 23.63
CA THR A 369 -18.34 -4.47 23.49
C THR A 369 -17.73 -3.38 22.63
N PHE A 370 -18.36 -3.07 21.50
CA PHE A 370 -17.92 -2.03 20.58
C PHE A 370 -17.87 -0.67 21.25
N ARG A 371 -18.88 -0.34 22.08
CA ARG A 371 -18.91 0.91 22.83
C ARG A 371 -17.82 0.99 23.89
N LYS A 372 -17.54 -0.12 24.58
CA LYS A 372 -16.45 -0.19 25.58
C LYS A 372 -15.06 0.00 24.94
N GLU A 373 -14.86 -0.49 23.72
CA GLU A 373 -13.56 -0.42 23.04
C GLU A 373 -13.37 0.86 22.21
N THR A 374 -14.44 1.55 21.81
CA THR A 374 -14.36 2.68 20.86
C THR A 374 -14.96 4.00 21.35
N ASP A 375 -15.59 4.00 22.53
CA ASP A 375 -16.40 5.09 23.09
C ASP A 375 -17.57 5.54 22.19
N LEU A 376 -17.91 4.78 21.14
CA LEU A 376 -18.95 5.08 20.17
C LEU A 376 -19.89 3.89 19.97
N SER A 377 -21.14 4.14 19.59
CA SER A 377 -21.98 3.07 19.02
C SER A 377 -21.52 2.73 17.61
N ALA A 378 -21.81 1.53 17.12
CA ALA A 378 -21.42 1.11 15.77
C ALA A 378 -21.99 2.06 14.70
N THR A 379 -23.23 2.50 14.90
CA THR A 379 -23.88 3.50 14.03
C THR A 379 -23.19 4.87 14.11
N GLY A 380 -22.78 5.30 15.31
CA GLY A 380 -22.05 6.54 15.52
C GLY A 380 -20.66 6.51 14.87
N TYR A 381 -19.96 5.39 14.99
CA TYR A 381 -18.67 5.15 14.37
C TYR A 381 -18.77 5.23 12.84
N ARG A 382 -19.74 4.53 12.23
CA ARG A 382 -19.99 4.62 10.77
C ARG A 382 -20.20 6.06 10.31
N LYS A 383 -21.06 6.84 10.99
CA LYS A 383 -21.30 8.24 10.63
C LYS A 383 -20.01 9.06 10.65
N LYS A 384 -19.15 8.85 11.67
CA LYS A 384 -17.86 9.54 11.81
C LYS A 384 -16.89 9.13 10.70
N ALA A 385 -16.79 7.83 10.40
CA ALA A 385 -15.95 7.32 9.32
C ALA A 385 -16.40 7.85 7.94
N THR A 386 -17.70 7.82 7.63
CA THR A 386 -18.25 8.37 6.38
C THR A 386 -18.01 9.89 6.28
N ALA A 387 -18.14 10.63 7.39
CA ALA A 387 -17.84 12.06 7.42
C ALA A 387 -16.34 12.35 7.20
N ARG A 388 -15.44 11.53 7.75
CA ARG A 388 -13.99 11.61 7.53
C ARG A 388 -13.65 11.32 6.06
N ALA A 389 -14.27 10.31 5.47
CA ALA A 389 -14.13 10.00 4.04
C ALA A 389 -14.64 11.14 3.14
N ARG A 390 -15.75 11.81 3.52
CA ARG A 390 -16.26 12.98 2.79
C ARG A 390 -15.41 14.24 2.95
N ARG A 391 -14.79 14.45 4.12
CA ARG A 391 -13.84 15.56 4.34
C ARG A 391 -12.51 15.35 3.62
N LYS A 392 -12.06 14.10 3.43
CA LYS A 392 -10.93 13.79 2.56
C LYS A 392 -11.23 14.02 1.07
N LYS A 393 -12.50 14.05 0.67
CA LYS A 393 -12.98 14.32 -0.71
C LYS A 393 -13.29 15.80 -1.01
N LYS A 394 -13.23 16.70 -0.02
CA LYS A 394 -13.44 18.15 -0.18
C LYS A 394 -12.10 18.86 -0.07
#